data_AF-A0A954RDF9-F1
#
_entry.id   AF-A0A954RDF9-F1
#
_cell.length_a   1.000
_cell.length_b   1.000
_cell.length_c   1.000
_cell.angle_alpha   90.00
_cell.angle_beta   90.00
_cell.angle_gamma   90.00
#
_symmetry.space_group_name_H-M   'P 1'
#
loop_
_entity.id
_entity.type
_entity.pdbx_description
1 polymer ?
#
loop_
_entity_poly.entity_id
_entity_poly.type
_entity_poly.pdbx_seq_one_letter_code
_entity_poly.pdbx_strand_id
1 'polypeptide(L)'
;MDQLLRRLRQANAVVAWLAIACSLTLGCQDSRSPTTEPADGNPSATPAGDAAQSQPSGATISLTGDITVWDAIYLQGEPVGSQSLTRIQSIVDGETFLDAVAQSELRVERFGQQATQRLRLASRETIDGQVERIESEMVSGVGRQKLLGRRSGETLALEMIDSGQPATILRLPPQCGGFFAVEWSLRRQPMQAGEQRTLHAIAPVLNQVVLVELSAADLESVDVPGGARRLLRISQRMSLLNGQAPPFDSQMWVDEVGEIQKSEMAALRQTTYRVDKVTAEHLLERTGSFDIGRLATVHVVAPATNPHEAETALYRVTLQTADPSTRFLNTSGQLVKRISDKQAEITVLTVRPDSATFTDSQAVTRADLSDSNMLQAHDPRVVALAEQLSPADNAWTMACQIERLVHERVTQKDFSTAFASAAEVAAQLTGDCTEHAVLVAALCRNQGIPARVLIGLVYVPRDAGFGFHMWNEVYVEDRWIPLDATLAQGGTHAAHLVLGRSGLESTTGLADLLPIVDVLGQTKIEILSVQ
;
A
#
# COMPACT_ATOMS: atom_id res chain seq x y z
N MET A 1 47.74 -10.17 -2.51
CA MET A 1 46.81 -9.97 -1.38
C MET A 1 45.67 -9.05 -1.81
N ASP A 2 46.00 -7.92 -2.45
CA ASP A 2 45.11 -6.78 -2.66
C ASP A 2 43.92 -6.95 -3.63
N GLN A 3 43.88 -7.95 -4.52
CA GLN A 3 42.63 -8.22 -5.29
C GLN A 3 41.56 -8.98 -4.51
N LEU A 4 41.90 -9.72 -3.43
CA LEU A 4 40.86 -10.35 -2.61
C LEU A 4 40.05 -9.31 -1.82
N LEU A 5 40.71 -8.24 -1.36
CA LEU A 5 40.08 -7.19 -0.56
C LEU A 5 39.20 -6.22 -1.38
N ARG A 6 39.23 -6.28 -2.71
CA ARG A 6 38.39 -5.44 -3.59
C ARG A 6 37.00 -6.04 -3.89
N ARG A 7 36.69 -7.23 -3.38
CA ARG A 7 35.42 -7.95 -3.63
C ARG A 7 34.37 -7.84 -2.51
N LEU A 8 34.40 -6.79 -1.70
CA LEU A 8 33.53 -6.63 -0.51
C LEU A 8 32.63 -5.37 -0.55
N ARG A 9 32.06 -5.03 -1.71
CA ARG A 9 31.07 -3.94 -1.86
C ARG A 9 29.98 -4.27 -2.87
N GLN A 10 29.00 -5.02 -2.40
CA GLN A 10 27.78 -5.53 -3.04
C GLN A 10 27.03 -6.30 -1.92
N ALA A 11 25.70 -6.42 -1.82
CA ALA A 11 24.54 -5.77 -2.45
C ALA A 11 23.24 -6.21 -1.69
N ASN A 12 22.03 -5.60 -1.87
CA ASN A 12 20.67 -6.23 -1.80
C ASN A 12 19.43 -5.31 -1.63
N ALA A 13 18.24 -5.78 -2.10
CA ALA A 13 16.98 -5.04 -2.29
C ALA A 13 15.69 -5.85 -1.98
N VAL A 14 14.83 -5.38 -1.05
CA VAL A 14 13.46 -5.95 -0.86
C VAL A 14 12.36 -4.93 -0.50
N VAL A 15 12.67 -3.70 -0.05
CA VAL A 15 11.71 -2.92 0.78
C VAL A 15 10.64 -2.09 0.03
N ALA A 16 10.88 -1.68 -1.21
CA ALA A 16 10.13 -0.60 -1.88
C ALA A 16 8.66 -0.87 -2.28
N TRP A 17 8.17 -2.12 -2.23
CA TRP A 17 6.97 -2.52 -3.00
C TRP A 17 5.64 -2.04 -2.41
N LEU A 18 5.45 -2.25 -1.11
CA LEU A 18 4.15 -2.03 -0.45
C LEU A 18 3.92 -0.56 -0.10
N ALA A 19 4.97 0.28 -0.16
CA ALA A 19 4.85 1.73 0.03
C ALA A 19 4.04 2.40 -1.10
N ILE A 20 4.37 2.12 -2.37
CA ILE A 20 3.73 2.76 -3.54
C ILE A 20 2.23 2.43 -3.61
N ALA A 21 1.83 1.23 -3.21
CA ALA A 21 0.42 0.83 -3.18
C ALA A 21 -0.46 1.74 -2.30
N CYS A 22 0.11 2.33 -1.24
CA CYS A 22 -0.60 3.25 -0.35
C CYS A 22 -0.90 4.61 -1.01
N SER A 23 -0.17 4.99 -2.05
CA SER A 23 -0.30 6.30 -2.69
C SER A 23 -1.36 6.32 -3.81
N LEU A 24 -2.07 5.21 -4.05
CA LEU A 24 -2.93 4.98 -5.21
C LEU A 24 -4.39 5.44 -5.06
N THR A 25 -4.81 6.00 -3.93
CA THR A 25 -6.11 6.67 -3.80
C THR A 25 -6.07 8.03 -4.54
N LEU A 26 -7.20 8.53 -5.05
CA LEU A 26 -7.23 9.74 -5.88
C LEU A 26 -8.02 10.86 -5.21
N GLY A 27 -7.42 12.05 -5.15
CA GLY A 27 -8.09 13.28 -4.75
C GLY A 27 -8.28 14.27 -5.90
N CYS A 28 -9.36 15.04 -5.89
CA CYS A 28 -9.76 15.89 -7.01
C CYS A 28 -9.43 17.38 -6.80
N GLN A 29 -8.25 17.86 -7.24
CA GLN A 29 -7.84 19.27 -7.06
C GLN A 29 -8.51 20.26 -8.02
N ASP A 30 -8.41 21.54 -7.63
CA ASP A 30 -8.66 22.74 -8.44
C ASP A 30 -7.43 23.66 -8.38
N SER A 31 -7.31 24.60 -9.33
CA SER A 31 -5.98 25.00 -9.86
C SER A 31 -5.24 26.19 -9.20
N ARG A 32 -3.90 26.05 -9.00
CA ARG A 32 -2.76 26.95 -9.38
C ARG A 32 -1.69 27.22 -8.31
N SER A 33 -0.42 26.98 -8.68
CA SER A 33 0.80 27.58 -8.07
C SER A 33 2.02 27.45 -9.01
N PRO A 34 3.10 28.27 -8.87
CA PRO A 34 4.37 28.08 -9.60
C PRO A 34 5.62 27.97 -8.69
N THR A 35 6.77 27.57 -9.28
CA THR A 35 8.00 27.09 -8.62
C THR A 35 9.27 27.91 -8.96
N THR A 36 10.40 27.65 -8.26
CA THR A 36 11.79 27.97 -8.68
C THR A 36 12.81 27.01 -8.04
N GLU A 37 13.96 26.78 -8.70
CA GLU A 37 14.95 25.71 -8.42
C GLU A 37 16.40 26.22 -8.11
N PRO A 38 17.37 25.32 -7.76
CA PRO A 38 18.67 25.67 -7.14
C PRO A 38 19.92 25.51 -8.07
N ALA A 39 21.12 25.56 -7.46
CA ALA A 39 22.44 25.26 -8.03
C ALA A 39 23.49 25.10 -6.88
N ASP A 40 24.68 24.50 -7.00
CA ASP A 40 25.28 23.42 -7.83
C ASP A 40 26.73 23.16 -7.31
N GLY A 41 27.41 22.03 -7.58
CA GLY A 41 28.87 21.88 -7.34
C GLY A 41 29.47 20.50 -6.97
N ASN A 42 30.49 20.07 -7.72
CA ASN A 42 31.30 18.81 -7.61
C ASN A 42 32.83 19.21 -7.61
N PRO A 43 33.91 18.41 -7.87
CA PRO A 43 34.09 16.95 -8.06
C PRO A 43 35.39 16.24 -7.52
N SER A 44 35.36 14.89 -7.52
CA SER A 44 36.40 13.89 -7.95
C SER A 44 37.84 13.79 -7.37
N ALA A 45 38.33 12.53 -7.14
CA ALA A 45 39.58 11.94 -7.71
C ALA A 45 39.80 10.43 -7.33
N THR A 46 40.66 9.69 -8.08
CA THR A 46 41.00 8.22 -7.99
C THR A 46 42.52 7.99 -8.35
N PRO A 47 43.13 6.78 -8.56
CA PRO A 47 42.72 5.35 -8.54
C PRO A 47 43.50 4.53 -7.43
N ALA A 48 44.13 3.31 -7.49
CA ALA A 48 44.46 2.23 -8.47
C ALA A 48 44.90 0.91 -7.72
N GLY A 49 45.30 -0.19 -8.43
CA GLY A 49 46.29 -1.21 -7.95
C GLY A 49 45.84 -2.62 -7.47
N ASP A 50 46.61 -3.69 -7.73
CA ASP A 50 46.20 -5.13 -7.65
C ASP A 50 47.33 -6.03 -7.03
N ALA A 51 47.28 -7.36 -6.80
CA ALA A 51 46.48 -8.51 -7.29
C ALA A 51 46.37 -9.67 -6.22
N ALA A 52 45.87 -10.92 -6.41
CA ALA A 52 45.46 -11.70 -7.60
C ALA A 52 44.31 -12.74 -7.30
N GLN A 53 44.11 -13.69 -8.21
CA GLN A 53 43.12 -14.81 -8.33
C GLN A 53 43.07 -15.91 -7.23
N SER A 54 41.91 -16.55 -7.02
CA SER A 54 41.68 -18.03 -7.07
C SER A 54 40.22 -18.46 -6.79
N GLN A 55 39.80 -19.65 -7.26
CA GLN A 55 38.49 -20.33 -7.05
C GLN A 55 38.73 -21.77 -6.48
N PRO A 56 37.69 -22.55 -6.11
CA PRO A 56 36.51 -22.23 -5.30
C PRO A 56 36.30 -23.26 -4.15
N SER A 57 35.48 -22.94 -3.16
CA SER A 57 34.97 -23.92 -2.19
C SER A 57 33.52 -23.60 -1.82
N GLY A 58 32.66 -24.62 -1.77
CA GLY A 58 31.26 -24.46 -1.33
C GLY A 58 31.23 -23.92 0.11
N ALA A 59 30.67 -22.73 0.29
CA ALA A 59 30.72 -21.98 1.54
C ALA A 59 29.34 -21.50 1.95
N THR A 60 28.88 -21.91 3.14
CA THR A 60 27.87 -21.18 3.88
C THR A 60 28.43 -19.79 4.16
N ILE A 61 27.81 -18.75 3.59
CA ILE A 61 28.38 -17.40 3.64
C ILE A 61 28.28 -16.85 5.06
N SER A 62 29.42 -16.47 5.63
CA SER A 62 29.47 -15.84 6.95
C SER A 62 28.76 -14.48 6.88
N LEU A 63 27.67 -14.30 7.62
CA LEU A 63 26.95 -13.03 7.75
C LEU A 63 27.67 -12.00 8.63
N THR A 64 29.00 -12.08 8.72
CA THR A 64 29.82 -11.22 9.58
C THR A 64 30.00 -9.82 9.00
N GLY A 65 30.08 -8.84 9.90
CA GLY A 65 30.38 -7.44 9.57
C GLY A 65 29.17 -6.60 9.13
N ASP A 66 29.27 -5.30 9.36
CA ASP A 66 28.23 -4.34 9.03
C ASP A 66 28.27 -3.99 7.53
N ILE A 67 27.11 -4.04 6.88
CA ILE A 67 26.98 -3.83 5.42
C ILE A 67 25.78 -2.92 5.15
N THR A 68 26.01 -1.79 4.48
CA THR A 68 24.95 -0.94 3.91
C THR A 68 24.96 -1.06 2.38
N VAL A 69 23.78 -1.32 1.82
CA VAL A 69 23.53 -1.50 0.38
C VAL A 69 22.43 -0.54 -0.09
N TRP A 70 22.40 -0.23 -1.38
CA TRP A 70 21.62 0.86 -1.95
C TRP A 70 20.94 0.44 -3.26
N ASP A 71 19.71 0.91 -3.47
CA ASP A 71 18.92 0.58 -4.66
C ASP A 71 18.21 1.80 -5.24
N ALA A 72 18.11 1.78 -6.55
CA ALA A 72 17.30 2.69 -7.35
C ALA A 72 15.91 2.09 -7.55
N ILE A 73 14.86 2.88 -7.32
CA ILE A 73 13.45 2.46 -7.45
C ILE A 73 12.84 3.21 -8.64
N TYR A 74 12.26 2.44 -9.58
CA TYR A 74 11.62 2.92 -10.78
C TYR A 74 10.15 2.45 -10.83
N LEU A 75 9.29 3.27 -11.40
CA LEU A 75 7.88 2.95 -11.65
C LEU A 75 7.59 3.18 -13.13
N GLN A 76 7.19 2.12 -13.84
CA GLN A 76 6.96 2.08 -15.29
C GLN A 76 8.16 2.41 -16.20
N GLY A 77 9.32 2.72 -15.61
CA GLY A 77 10.55 3.15 -16.28
C GLY A 77 11.10 4.48 -15.73
N GLU A 78 10.23 5.31 -15.13
CA GLU A 78 10.63 6.58 -14.53
C GLU A 78 11.19 6.39 -13.11
N PRO A 79 12.21 7.18 -12.70
CA PRO A 79 12.76 7.10 -11.36
C PRO A 79 11.80 7.71 -10.35
N VAL A 80 11.43 6.94 -9.32
CA VAL A 80 10.51 7.37 -8.25
C VAL A 80 11.13 7.39 -6.86
N GLY A 81 12.34 6.84 -6.65
CA GLY A 81 13.01 6.98 -5.37
C GLY A 81 14.23 6.09 -5.20
N SER A 82 14.74 6.02 -3.98
CA SER A 82 15.83 5.12 -3.61
C SER A 82 15.62 4.54 -2.21
N GLN A 83 16.29 3.42 -1.95
CA GLN A 83 16.33 2.80 -0.63
C GLN A 83 17.74 2.40 -0.26
N SER A 84 17.98 2.27 1.04
CA SER A 84 19.13 1.58 1.61
C SER A 84 18.68 0.50 2.58
N LEU A 85 19.51 -0.53 2.74
CA LEU A 85 19.41 -1.55 3.78
C LEU A 85 20.78 -1.63 4.47
N THR A 86 20.80 -1.41 5.78
CA THR A 86 21.96 -1.60 6.65
C THR A 86 21.74 -2.83 7.52
N ARG A 87 22.65 -3.80 7.42
CA ARG A 87 22.71 -5.01 8.23
C ARG A 87 23.83 -4.86 9.26
N ILE A 88 23.53 -5.17 10.52
CA ILE A 88 24.45 -5.12 11.67
C ILE A 88 24.39 -6.47 12.38
N GLN A 89 25.53 -6.99 12.81
CA GLN A 89 25.57 -8.18 13.67
C GLN A 89 25.70 -7.74 15.13
N SER A 90 24.71 -8.03 15.96
CA SER A 90 24.69 -7.63 17.37
C SER A 90 24.73 -8.83 18.32
N ILE A 91 25.14 -8.59 19.56
CA ILE A 91 25.17 -9.59 20.63
C ILE A 91 24.39 -9.01 21.82
N VAL A 92 23.42 -9.76 22.33
CA VAL A 92 22.59 -9.40 23.49
C VAL A 92 22.52 -10.60 24.41
N ASP A 93 22.87 -10.42 25.68
CA ASP A 93 22.91 -11.46 26.73
C ASP A 93 23.68 -12.75 26.37
N GLY A 94 24.60 -12.65 25.38
CA GLY A 94 25.41 -13.74 24.87
C GLY A 94 24.87 -14.39 23.58
N GLU A 95 23.61 -14.17 23.24
CA GLU A 95 23.01 -14.59 21.98
C GLU A 95 23.36 -13.60 20.86
N THR A 96 23.46 -14.09 19.62
CA THR A 96 23.87 -13.29 18.46
C THR A 96 22.71 -13.11 17.49
N PHE A 97 22.44 -11.85 17.14
CA PHE A 97 21.30 -11.44 16.33
C PHE A 97 21.74 -10.75 15.03
N LEU A 98 20.84 -10.78 14.07
CA LEU A 98 20.90 -10.00 12.85
C LEU A 98 19.97 -8.80 12.99
N ASP A 99 20.55 -7.65 13.29
CA ASP A 99 19.85 -6.37 13.25
C ASP A 99 19.85 -5.84 11.81
N ALA A 100 18.70 -5.36 11.36
CA ALA A 100 18.51 -4.87 10.01
C ALA A 100 17.70 -3.59 10.04
N VAL A 101 18.16 -2.56 9.33
CA VAL A 101 17.51 -1.25 9.23
C VAL A 101 17.47 -0.84 7.77
N ALA A 102 16.28 -0.68 7.21
CA ALA A 102 16.08 -0.11 5.88
C ALA A 102 15.46 1.28 5.95
N GLN A 103 15.82 2.11 4.97
CA GLN A 103 15.28 3.45 4.79
C GLN A 103 15.04 3.67 3.29
N SER A 104 13.79 3.94 2.93
CA SER A 104 13.34 4.25 1.56
C SER A 104 12.75 5.64 1.53
N GLU A 105 13.08 6.42 0.49
CA GLU A 105 12.37 7.65 0.13
C GLU A 105 11.85 7.53 -1.29
N LEU A 106 10.55 7.79 -1.45
CA LEU A 106 9.82 7.78 -2.71
C LEU A 106 9.24 9.17 -2.95
N ARG A 107 9.37 9.68 -4.18
CA ARG A 107 8.77 10.92 -4.66
C ARG A 107 7.99 10.64 -5.94
N VAL A 108 6.69 10.80 -5.86
CA VAL A 108 5.73 10.65 -6.97
C VAL A 108 4.88 11.92 -7.07
N GLU A 109 4.16 12.10 -8.16
CA GLU A 109 3.08 13.10 -8.21
C GLU A 109 1.72 12.41 -8.02
N ARG A 110 0.79 13.10 -7.38
CA ARG A 110 -0.64 12.80 -7.45
C ARG A 110 -1.30 14.07 -7.97
N PHE A 111 -1.85 14.03 -9.19
CA PHE A 111 -2.48 15.17 -9.86
C PHE A 111 -1.59 16.42 -10.04
N GLY A 112 -0.28 16.25 -10.12
CA GLY A 112 0.69 17.35 -10.17
C GLY A 112 1.01 18.00 -8.81
N GLN A 113 0.55 17.42 -7.69
CA GLN A 113 1.13 17.69 -6.38
C GLN A 113 2.19 16.62 -6.08
N GLN A 114 3.41 17.04 -5.72
CA GLN A 114 4.46 16.12 -5.32
C GLN A 114 4.15 15.51 -3.94
N ALA A 115 4.10 14.17 -3.88
CA ALA A 115 3.98 13.39 -2.66
C ALA A 115 5.35 12.75 -2.35
N THR A 116 5.88 13.01 -1.15
CA THR A 116 7.09 12.35 -0.65
C THR A 116 6.73 11.39 0.48
N GLN A 117 6.95 10.10 0.23
CA GLN A 117 6.73 9.03 1.20
C GLN A 117 8.09 8.50 1.70
N ARG A 118 8.26 8.46 3.02
CA ARG A 118 9.45 7.91 3.68
C ARG A 118 9.05 6.69 4.47
N LEU A 119 9.72 5.56 4.22
CA LEU A 119 9.54 4.32 4.95
C LEU A 119 10.84 3.93 5.63
N ARG A 120 10.82 3.82 6.95
CA ARG A 120 11.86 3.20 7.76
C ARG A 120 11.34 1.86 8.27
N LEU A 121 12.11 0.80 8.03
CA LEU A 121 11.89 -0.51 8.64
C LEU A 121 13.08 -0.85 9.52
N ALA A 122 12.85 -1.51 10.64
CA ALA A 122 13.86 -2.28 11.35
C ALA A 122 13.32 -3.66 11.72
N SER A 123 14.22 -4.64 11.73
CA SER A 123 13.94 -6.02 12.11
C SER A 123 15.13 -6.54 12.91
N ARG A 124 14.85 -7.29 13.97
CA ARG A 124 15.82 -8.12 14.67
C ARG A 124 15.39 -9.57 14.56
N GLU A 125 16.30 -10.37 14.03
CA GLU A 125 16.08 -11.79 13.75
C GLU A 125 17.25 -12.60 14.32
N THR A 126 17.02 -13.83 14.77
CA THR A 126 18.11 -14.76 15.12
C THR A 126 18.90 -15.12 13.85
N ILE A 127 20.11 -15.69 14.00
CA ILE A 127 20.88 -16.23 12.85
C ILE A 127 20.07 -17.29 12.07
N ASP A 128 19.22 -18.05 12.76
CA ASP A 128 18.30 -19.03 12.18
C ASP A 128 17.07 -18.40 11.50
N GLY A 129 16.93 -17.07 11.55
CA GLY A 129 15.92 -16.30 10.82
C GLY A 129 14.56 -16.26 11.52
N GLN A 130 14.56 -16.32 12.85
CA GLN A 130 13.35 -16.19 13.66
C GLN A 130 13.23 -14.74 14.15
N VAL A 131 12.12 -14.07 13.87
CA VAL A 131 11.90 -12.67 14.30
C VAL A 131 11.79 -12.58 15.83
N GLU A 132 12.40 -11.54 16.41
CA GLU A 132 12.31 -11.15 17.84
C GLU A 132 11.61 -9.79 17.99
N ARG A 133 12.03 -8.80 17.20
CA ARG A 133 11.47 -7.44 17.17
C ARG A 133 11.35 -6.92 15.74
N ILE A 134 10.32 -6.12 15.49
CA ILE A 134 10.22 -5.25 14.30
C ILE A 134 9.87 -3.82 14.71
N GLU A 135 10.14 -2.88 13.82
CA GLU A 135 9.71 -1.49 13.93
C GLU A 135 9.46 -0.94 12.52
N SER A 136 8.26 -0.40 12.26
CA SER A 136 7.89 0.18 10.97
C SER A 136 7.48 1.63 11.19
N GLU A 137 8.00 2.55 10.41
CA GLU A 137 7.68 3.96 10.48
C GLU A 137 7.49 4.52 9.07
N MET A 138 6.27 4.94 8.76
CA MET A 138 5.89 5.53 7.48
C MET A 138 5.47 6.98 7.69
N VAL A 139 6.05 7.89 6.91
CA VAL A 139 5.68 9.31 6.86
C VAL A 139 5.27 9.62 5.43
N SER A 140 4.07 10.19 5.24
CA SER A 140 3.63 10.71 3.94
C SER A 140 2.82 11.99 4.18
N GLY A 141 3.31 13.11 3.65
CA GLY A 141 2.71 14.42 3.91
C GLY A 141 2.67 14.75 5.39
N VAL A 142 1.47 14.95 5.93
CA VAL A 142 1.20 15.19 7.36
C VAL A 142 0.97 13.93 8.19
N GLY A 143 0.66 12.78 7.58
CA GLY A 143 0.39 11.52 8.27
C GLY A 143 1.67 10.76 8.68
N ARG A 144 1.71 10.25 9.92
CA ARG A 144 2.85 9.50 10.48
C ARG A 144 2.42 8.25 11.23
N GLN A 145 2.50 7.11 10.57
CA GLN A 145 2.28 5.81 11.19
C GLN A 145 3.58 5.24 11.76
N LYS A 146 3.61 4.93 13.06
CA LYS A 146 4.74 4.23 13.70
C LYS A 146 4.27 3.02 14.50
N LEU A 147 4.85 1.86 14.18
CA LEU A 147 4.53 0.56 14.77
C LEU A 147 5.78 -0.03 15.44
N LEU A 148 5.61 -0.59 16.65
CA LEU A 148 6.58 -1.48 17.29
C LEU A 148 6.01 -2.90 17.35
N GLY A 149 6.78 -3.90 16.92
CA GLY A 149 6.42 -5.31 17.09
C GLY A 149 7.39 -6.03 18.02
N ARG A 150 6.89 -6.71 19.05
CA ARG A 150 7.71 -7.45 20.02
C ARG A 150 7.23 -8.89 20.19
N ARG A 151 8.15 -9.85 20.18
CA ARG A 151 7.81 -11.26 20.34
C ARG A 151 7.54 -11.63 21.79
N SER A 152 6.56 -12.50 21.98
CA SER A 152 6.37 -13.28 23.20
C SER A 152 5.97 -14.70 22.83
N GLY A 153 6.90 -15.66 23.00
CA GLY A 153 6.71 -17.07 22.65
C GLY A 153 6.34 -17.28 21.17
N GLU A 154 5.11 -17.73 20.92
CA GLU A 154 4.55 -17.96 19.58
C GLU A 154 3.77 -16.75 19.03
N THR A 155 3.89 -15.58 19.64
CA THR A 155 3.14 -14.36 19.23
C THR A 155 4.04 -13.15 18.99
N LEU A 156 3.55 -12.23 18.16
CA LEU A 156 4.13 -10.90 17.95
C LEU A 156 3.07 -9.87 18.33
N ALA A 157 3.32 -9.10 19.39
CA ALA A 157 2.46 -7.99 19.80
C ALA A 157 2.85 -6.74 19.01
N LEU A 158 1.91 -6.17 18.27
CA LEU A 158 2.08 -5.00 17.39
C LEU A 158 1.38 -3.77 18.01
N GLU A 159 2.17 -2.80 18.42
CA GLU A 159 1.75 -1.57 19.10
C GLU A 159 1.87 -0.38 18.15
N MET A 160 0.73 0.25 17.79
CA MET A 160 0.72 1.52 17.06
C MET A 160 0.93 2.67 18.05
N ILE A 161 2.06 3.36 17.91
CA ILE A 161 2.44 4.49 18.75
C ILE A 161 1.42 5.63 18.55
N ASP A 162 1.14 6.34 19.63
CA ASP A 162 0.19 7.48 19.72
C ASP A 162 -1.29 7.18 19.34
N SER A 163 -1.64 5.93 19.00
CA SER A 163 -3.02 5.52 18.68
C SER A 163 -3.94 5.38 19.89
N GLY A 164 -3.38 5.14 21.08
CA GLY A 164 -4.12 4.82 22.31
C GLY A 164 -4.79 3.43 22.35
N GLN A 165 -4.67 2.62 21.30
CA GLN A 165 -5.35 1.34 21.16
C GLN A 165 -4.53 0.14 21.71
N PRO A 166 -5.18 -0.97 22.09
CA PRO A 166 -4.48 -2.20 22.49
C PRO A 166 -3.64 -2.80 21.35
N ALA A 167 -2.50 -3.40 21.70
CA ALA A 167 -1.61 -4.04 20.72
C ALA A 167 -2.31 -5.20 19.97
N THR A 168 -2.18 -5.22 18.63
CA THR A 168 -2.65 -6.32 17.79
C THR A 168 -1.76 -7.54 17.98
N ILE A 169 -2.33 -8.72 18.26
CA ILE A 169 -1.54 -9.94 18.51
C ILE A 169 -1.54 -10.85 17.27
N LEU A 170 -0.42 -10.93 16.56
CA LEU A 170 -0.21 -11.95 15.53
C LEU A 170 0.23 -13.27 16.16
N ARG A 171 -0.24 -14.39 15.62
CA ARG A 171 0.35 -15.72 15.87
C ARG A 171 1.45 -15.98 14.84
N LEU A 172 2.62 -16.36 15.31
CA LEU A 172 3.80 -16.63 14.48
C LEU A 172 3.92 -18.13 14.21
N PRO A 173 3.99 -18.57 12.94
CA PRO A 173 4.45 -19.91 12.59
C PRO A 173 5.85 -20.20 13.15
N PRO A 174 6.22 -21.49 13.33
CA PRO A 174 7.60 -21.88 13.60
C PRO A 174 8.56 -21.28 12.58
N GLN A 175 9.70 -20.76 13.05
CA GLN A 175 10.73 -20.10 12.23
C GLN A 175 10.21 -18.96 11.33
N CYS A 176 9.12 -18.28 11.71
CA CYS A 176 8.71 -17.05 11.04
C CYS A 176 9.77 -15.96 11.21
N GLY A 177 10.30 -15.47 10.08
CA GLY A 177 11.24 -14.36 10.02
C GLY A 177 10.56 -12.99 9.97
N GLY A 178 11.37 -11.94 9.95
CA GLY A 178 10.94 -10.56 9.97
C GLY A 178 10.77 -9.97 8.57
N PHE A 179 10.92 -8.65 8.47
CA PHE A 179 10.76 -7.90 7.22
C PHE A 179 11.76 -8.29 6.11
N PHE A 180 12.86 -8.96 6.47
CA PHE A 180 13.95 -9.31 5.55
C PHE A 180 14.16 -10.84 5.45
N ALA A 181 13.18 -11.65 5.85
CA ALA A 181 13.33 -13.11 5.92
C ALA A 181 13.72 -13.76 4.58
N VAL A 182 13.23 -13.23 3.46
CA VAL A 182 13.59 -13.68 2.09
C VAL A 182 15.05 -13.38 1.78
N GLU A 183 15.46 -12.14 2.02
CA GLU A 183 16.83 -11.64 1.90
C GLU A 183 17.79 -12.51 2.73
N TRP A 184 17.48 -12.75 4.00
CA TRP A 184 18.30 -13.62 4.86
C TRP A 184 18.22 -15.11 4.49
N SER A 185 17.16 -15.58 3.86
CA SER A 185 17.10 -16.95 3.32
C SER A 185 18.08 -17.13 2.16
N LEU A 186 18.04 -16.21 1.19
CA LEU A 186 18.92 -16.24 0.01
C LEU A 186 20.39 -16.03 0.40
N ARG A 187 20.69 -15.14 1.35
CA ARG A 187 22.04 -14.90 1.84
C ARG A 187 22.65 -16.08 2.60
N ARG A 188 21.87 -16.80 3.41
CA ARG A 188 22.36 -17.97 4.18
C ARG A 188 22.53 -19.20 3.30
N GLN A 189 21.65 -19.36 2.32
CA GLN A 189 21.67 -20.46 1.36
C GLN A 189 21.24 -19.94 -0.02
N PRO A 190 22.18 -19.56 -0.91
CA PRO A 190 21.86 -19.15 -2.27
C PRO A 190 21.13 -20.27 -3.02
N MET A 191 19.96 -19.96 -3.59
CA MET A 191 19.14 -20.95 -4.31
C MET A 191 19.86 -21.45 -5.57
N GLN A 192 19.60 -22.69 -5.96
CA GLN A 192 20.05 -23.28 -7.22
C GLN A 192 18.95 -23.28 -8.28
N ALA A 193 19.32 -23.44 -9.56
CA ALA A 193 18.35 -23.52 -10.65
C ALA A 193 17.40 -24.72 -10.47
N GLY A 194 16.09 -24.47 -10.60
CA GLY A 194 15.03 -25.45 -10.33
C GLY A 194 14.71 -25.67 -8.83
N GLU A 195 15.37 -24.98 -7.90
CA GLU A 195 15.04 -25.08 -6.47
C GLU A 195 13.70 -24.39 -6.15
N GLN A 196 12.92 -25.00 -5.27
CA GLN A 196 11.76 -24.36 -4.64
C GLN A 196 11.97 -24.26 -3.13
N ARG A 197 11.53 -23.15 -2.53
CA ARG A 197 11.69 -22.88 -1.10
C ARG A 197 10.49 -22.12 -0.54
N THR A 198 10.00 -22.55 0.63
CA THR A 198 8.91 -21.91 1.36
C THR A 198 9.39 -21.37 2.69
N LEU A 199 8.97 -20.16 3.07
CA LEU A 199 9.24 -19.58 4.39
C LEU A 199 8.05 -18.73 4.88
N HIS A 200 7.99 -18.50 6.19
CA HIS A 200 7.06 -17.53 6.78
C HIS A 200 7.79 -16.23 7.10
N ALA A 201 7.15 -15.10 6.82
CA ALA A 201 7.72 -13.76 7.05
C ALA A 201 6.64 -12.80 7.54
N ILE A 202 7.06 -11.68 8.16
CA ILE A 202 6.19 -10.51 8.31
C ILE A 202 6.30 -9.66 7.05
N ALA A 203 5.19 -9.46 6.35
CA ALA A 203 5.13 -8.53 5.22
C ALA A 203 5.30 -7.08 5.72
N PRO A 204 6.29 -6.32 5.23
CA PRO A 204 6.43 -4.90 5.54
C PRO A 204 5.17 -4.09 5.21
N VAL A 205 4.94 -2.97 5.91
CA VAL A 205 3.81 -2.02 5.69
C VAL A 205 2.41 -2.59 5.99
N LEU A 206 2.10 -3.80 5.51
CA LEU A 206 0.92 -4.58 5.87
C LEU A 206 0.97 -5.08 7.31
N ASN A 207 2.18 -5.40 7.80
CA ASN A 207 2.43 -5.94 9.14
C ASN A 207 1.58 -7.19 9.43
N GLN A 208 1.51 -8.11 8.45
CA GLN A 208 0.80 -9.38 8.52
C GLN A 208 1.77 -10.55 8.29
N VAL A 209 1.41 -11.75 8.76
CA VAL A 209 2.17 -12.96 8.44
C VAL A 209 1.81 -13.44 7.03
N VAL A 210 2.83 -13.60 6.19
CA VAL A 210 2.73 -14.22 4.86
C VAL A 210 3.45 -15.56 4.81
N LEU A 211 2.89 -16.49 4.04
CA LEU A 211 3.66 -17.56 3.40
C LEU A 211 4.34 -16.98 2.16
N VAL A 212 5.65 -17.16 2.04
CA VAL A 212 6.43 -16.80 0.85
C VAL A 212 6.87 -18.08 0.16
N GLU A 213 6.52 -18.20 -1.11
CA GLU A 213 6.87 -19.33 -1.99
C GLU A 213 7.85 -18.82 -3.05
N LEU A 214 9.08 -19.34 -3.03
CA LEU A 214 10.15 -19.02 -3.96
C LEU A 214 10.34 -20.18 -4.94
N SER A 215 10.46 -19.88 -6.24
CA SER A 215 10.80 -20.85 -7.29
C SER A 215 11.89 -20.29 -8.20
N ALA A 216 13.06 -20.91 -8.18
CA ALA A 216 14.19 -20.57 -9.02
C ALA A 216 14.05 -21.20 -10.42
N ALA A 217 14.14 -20.37 -11.45
CA ALA A 217 14.26 -20.77 -12.85
C ALA A 217 15.74 -20.96 -13.22
N ASP A 218 16.14 -20.62 -14.44
CA ASP A 218 17.51 -20.69 -14.92
C ASP A 218 18.32 -19.40 -14.70
N LEU A 219 19.63 -19.49 -15.01
CA LEU A 219 20.54 -18.34 -15.12
C LEU A 219 20.31 -17.57 -16.42
N GLU A 220 19.65 -16.42 -16.32
CA GLU A 220 19.31 -15.53 -17.43
C GLU A 220 20.34 -14.39 -17.57
N SER A 221 20.44 -13.78 -18.77
CA SER A 221 21.25 -12.58 -18.99
C SER A 221 20.37 -11.35 -18.78
N VAL A 222 20.70 -10.51 -17.80
CA VAL A 222 19.85 -9.43 -17.30
C VAL A 222 20.62 -8.11 -17.34
N ASP A 223 20.06 -7.11 -18.00
CA ASP A 223 20.58 -5.75 -17.93
C ASP A 223 20.33 -5.15 -16.55
N VAL A 224 21.41 -4.68 -15.92
CA VAL A 224 21.42 -3.97 -14.63
C VAL A 224 22.45 -2.82 -14.72
N PRO A 225 22.42 -1.85 -13.79
CA PRO A 225 23.45 -0.80 -13.72
C PRO A 225 24.86 -1.40 -13.68
N GLY A 226 25.74 -0.93 -14.59
CA GLY A 226 27.07 -1.50 -14.81
C GLY A 226 27.16 -2.51 -15.97
N GLY A 227 26.03 -2.96 -16.53
CA GLY A 227 25.96 -3.82 -17.71
C GLY A 227 25.30 -5.18 -17.45
N ALA A 228 25.11 -5.97 -18.52
CA ALA A 228 24.46 -7.27 -18.46
C ALA A 228 25.18 -8.25 -17.52
N ARG A 229 24.46 -8.82 -16.55
CA ARG A 229 24.94 -9.88 -15.65
C ARG A 229 24.17 -11.18 -15.89
N ARG A 230 24.84 -12.33 -15.72
CA ARG A 230 24.15 -13.62 -15.60
C ARG A 230 23.63 -13.76 -14.17
N LEU A 231 22.31 -13.88 -14.01
CA LEU A 231 21.62 -13.92 -12.72
C LEU A 231 20.53 -15.00 -12.71
N LEU A 232 20.33 -15.65 -11.58
CA LEU A 232 19.28 -16.64 -11.36
C LEU A 232 17.95 -15.92 -11.19
N ARG A 233 16.97 -16.16 -12.08
CA ARG A 233 15.63 -15.60 -11.89
C ARG A 233 14.85 -16.45 -10.87
N ILE A 234 14.35 -15.80 -9.82
CA ILE A 234 13.51 -16.40 -8.80
C ILE A 234 12.14 -15.72 -8.85
N SER A 235 11.09 -16.51 -9.01
CA SER A 235 9.70 -16.06 -8.88
C SER A 235 9.27 -16.17 -7.42
N GLN A 236 8.56 -15.16 -6.92
CA GLN A 236 8.08 -15.06 -5.55
C GLN A 236 6.56 -14.84 -5.52
N ARG A 237 5.85 -15.75 -4.86
CA ARG A 237 4.44 -15.61 -4.48
C ARG A 237 4.35 -15.35 -2.98
N MET A 238 3.62 -14.31 -2.57
CA MET A 238 3.36 -13.98 -1.15
C MET A 238 1.86 -14.10 -0.85
N SER A 239 1.49 -15.04 0.00
CA SER A 239 0.10 -15.33 0.38
C SER A 239 -0.15 -14.94 1.84
N LEU A 240 -1.14 -14.07 2.11
CA LEU A 240 -1.56 -13.74 3.48
C LEU A 240 -2.18 -14.97 4.15
N LEU A 241 -1.70 -15.37 5.34
CA LEU A 241 -2.21 -16.54 6.05
C LEU A 241 -3.68 -16.40 6.53
N ASN A 242 -4.21 -15.19 6.53
CA ASN A 242 -5.59 -14.88 6.90
C ASN A 242 -6.57 -14.93 5.70
N GLY A 243 -6.08 -15.08 4.47
CA GLY A 243 -6.89 -15.12 3.24
C GLY A 243 -7.59 -13.81 2.86
N GLN A 244 -7.27 -12.67 3.49
CA GLN A 244 -7.98 -11.40 3.28
C GLN A 244 -7.68 -10.72 1.93
N ALA A 245 -6.59 -11.10 1.25
CA ALA A 245 -6.29 -10.62 -0.10
C ALA A 245 -5.68 -11.74 -0.97
N PRO A 246 -5.76 -11.63 -2.32
CA PRO A 246 -5.07 -12.51 -3.26
C PRO A 246 -3.54 -12.54 -3.06
N PRO A 247 -2.84 -13.60 -3.53
CA PRO A 247 -1.38 -13.66 -3.43
C PRO A 247 -0.67 -12.64 -4.33
N PHE A 248 0.36 -11.98 -3.79
CA PHE A 248 1.18 -11.02 -4.52
C PHE A 248 2.31 -11.71 -5.26
N ASP A 249 2.35 -11.56 -6.59
CA ASP A 249 3.40 -12.11 -7.45
C ASP A 249 4.46 -11.06 -7.82
N SER A 250 5.72 -11.46 -7.67
CA SER A 250 6.91 -10.64 -7.95
C SER A 250 8.05 -11.52 -8.45
N GLN A 251 9.06 -10.92 -9.08
CA GLN A 251 10.24 -11.65 -9.56
C GLN A 251 11.52 -10.92 -9.15
N MET A 252 12.59 -11.67 -8.95
CA MET A 252 13.90 -11.16 -8.56
C MET A 252 15.01 -11.89 -9.30
N TRP A 253 16.12 -11.21 -9.56
CA TRP A 253 17.30 -11.79 -10.19
C TRP A 253 18.47 -11.73 -9.23
N VAL A 254 18.98 -12.92 -8.91
CA VAL A 254 19.88 -13.17 -7.78
C VAL A 254 21.22 -13.71 -8.30
N ASP A 255 22.34 -13.34 -7.69
CA ASP A 255 23.66 -13.90 -8.08
C ASP A 255 24.13 -15.07 -7.19
N GLU A 256 25.35 -15.55 -7.47
CA GLU A 256 25.98 -16.70 -6.81
C GLU A 256 26.18 -16.58 -5.29
N VAL A 257 26.13 -15.36 -4.73
CA VAL A 257 26.23 -15.12 -3.27
C VAL A 257 24.88 -14.76 -2.63
N GLY A 258 23.78 -15.09 -3.31
CA GLY A 258 22.42 -14.85 -2.83
C GLY A 258 22.01 -13.38 -2.91
N GLU A 259 22.62 -12.60 -3.81
CA GLU A 259 22.33 -11.16 -3.91
C GLU A 259 21.28 -10.82 -4.96
N ILE A 260 20.12 -10.30 -4.51
CA ILE A 260 19.07 -9.72 -5.34
C ILE A 260 19.61 -8.46 -6.02
N GLN A 261 20.08 -8.55 -7.27
CA GLN A 261 20.62 -7.42 -8.04
C GLN A 261 19.55 -6.62 -8.78
N LYS A 262 18.37 -7.22 -9.00
CA LYS A 262 17.18 -6.60 -9.61
C LYS A 262 15.92 -7.27 -9.06
N SER A 263 14.82 -6.53 -8.93
CA SER A 263 13.49 -7.12 -8.71
C SER A 263 12.39 -6.33 -9.43
N GLU A 264 11.28 -7.00 -9.74
CA GLU A 264 10.12 -6.46 -10.46
C GLU A 264 8.80 -6.90 -9.82
N MET A 265 7.85 -5.98 -9.75
CA MET A 265 6.46 -6.28 -9.38
C MET A 265 5.53 -5.86 -10.52
N ALA A 266 5.04 -6.86 -11.26
CA ALA A 266 4.37 -6.67 -12.54
C ALA A 266 3.09 -5.81 -12.46
N ALA A 267 2.31 -5.95 -11.39
CA ALA A 267 1.05 -5.22 -11.18
C ALA A 267 1.22 -3.69 -11.19
N LEU A 268 2.32 -3.17 -10.61
CA LEU A 268 2.64 -1.74 -10.65
C LEU A 268 3.58 -1.36 -11.81
N ARG A 269 4.16 -2.36 -12.51
CA ARG A 269 5.36 -2.22 -13.34
C ARG A 269 6.50 -1.50 -12.58
N GLN A 270 6.63 -1.79 -11.29
CA GLN A 270 7.71 -1.27 -10.45
C GLN A 270 8.95 -2.15 -10.63
N THR A 271 10.13 -1.52 -10.69
CA THR A 271 11.42 -2.21 -10.80
C THR A 271 12.40 -1.59 -9.81
N THR A 272 13.18 -2.42 -9.12
CA THR A 272 14.37 -1.97 -8.39
C THR A 272 15.63 -2.53 -9.02
N TYR A 273 16.70 -1.74 -8.95
CA TYR A 273 18.03 -2.14 -9.38
C TYR A 273 19.04 -1.85 -8.29
N ARG A 274 20.03 -2.74 -8.16
CA ARG A 274 21.24 -2.44 -7.42
C ARG A 274 21.94 -1.23 -8.00
N VAL A 275 22.35 -0.33 -7.13
CA VAL A 275 23.25 0.77 -7.47
C VAL A 275 24.29 0.97 -6.36
N ASP A 276 25.28 1.81 -6.63
CA ASP A 276 26.11 2.37 -5.56
C ASP A 276 25.38 3.50 -4.82
N LYS A 277 25.94 3.94 -3.68
CA LYS A 277 25.36 5.00 -2.85
C LYS A 277 25.15 6.32 -3.60
N VAL A 278 26.11 6.74 -4.42
CA VAL A 278 26.06 8.05 -5.11
C VAL A 278 24.96 8.03 -6.17
N THR A 279 24.83 6.93 -6.92
CA THR A 279 23.73 6.76 -7.87
C THR A 279 22.36 6.72 -7.18
N ALA A 280 22.23 6.14 -5.99
CA ALA A 280 20.97 6.16 -5.22
C ALA A 280 20.63 7.57 -4.68
N GLU A 281 21.62 8.31 -4.19
CA GLU A 281 21.42 9.67 -3.68
C GLU A 281 21.06 10.65 -4.81
N HIS A 282 21.82 10.67 -5.91
CA HIS A 282 21.51 11.49 -7.09
C HIS A 282 20.19 11.11 -7.78
N LEU A 283 19.61 9.94 -7.49
CA LEU A 283 18.32 9.58 -8.07
C LEU A 283 17.19 10.41 -7.48
N LEU A 284 17.25 10.73 -6.18
CA LEU A 284 16.24 11.55 -5.50
C LEU A 284 16.21 13.00 -6.03
N GLU A 285 17.33 13.48 -6.58
CA GLU A 285 17.43 14.78 -7.25
C GLU A 285 16.70 14.81 -8.61
N ARG A 286 16.34 13.63 -9.14
CA ARG A 286 15.72 13.43 -10.46
C ARG A 286 14.30 12.83 -10.41
N THR A 287 13.73 12.71 -9.22
CA THR A 287 12.42 12.05 -8.98
C THR A 287 11.31 13.06 -8.70
N GLY A 288 10.10 12.78 -9.16
CA GLY A 288 8.91 13.62 -8.92
C GLY A 288 8.21 14.17 -10.17
N SER A 289 8.31 13.49 -11.32
CA SER A 289 7.61 13.80 -12.58
C SER A 289 6.59 12.73 -13.00
N PHE A 290 6.27 11.79 -12.08
CA PHE A 290 5.45 10.62 -12.38
C PHE A 290 4.12 10.66 -11.62
N ASP A 291 3.07 11.10 -12.33
CA ASP A 291 1.71 11.24 -11.78
C ASP A 291 0.98 9.88 -11.71
N ILE A 292 1.06 9.26 -10.54
CA ILE A 292 0.38 7.98 -10.27
C ILE A 292 -1.15 8.13 -10.19
N GLY A 293 -1.67 9.33 -9.89
CA GLY A 293 -3.11 9.59 -9.88
C GLY A 293 -3.70 9.51 -11.29
N ARG A 294 -3.02 10.12 -12.27
CA ARG A 294 -3.39 9.98 -13.69
C ARG A 294 -3.27 8.55 -14.18
N LEU A 295 -2.19 7.84 -13.84
CA LEU A 295 -2.01 6.44 -14.20
C LEU A 295 -3.15 5.54 -13.69
N ALA A 296 -3.67 5.83 -12.50
CA ALA A 296 -4.73 5.06 -11.87
C ALA A 296 -6.14 5.32 -12.44
N THR A 297 -6.28 6.24 -13.40
CA THR A 297 -7.57 6.58 -14.04
C THR A 297 -7.91 5.62 -15.19
N VAL A 298 -9.04 4.92 -15.07
CA VAL A 298 -9.60 4.07 -16.12
C VAL A 298 -10.41 4.95 -17.09
N HIS A 299 -9.77 5.46 -18.13
CA HIS A 299 -10.45 6.26 -19.16
C HIS A 299 -11.55 5.49 -19.92
N VAL A 300 -12.63 6.19 -20.27
CA VAL A 300 -13.81 5.66 -20.96
C VAL A 300 -14.25 6.61 -22.08
N VAL A 301 -15.19 6.18 -22.93
CA VAL A 301 -15.93 7.12 -23.78
C VAL A 301 -16.91 7.88 -22.89
N ALA A 302 -16.84 9.21 -22.89
CA ALA A 302 -17.74 10.05 -22.09
C ALA A 302 -19.22 9.79 -22.48
N PRO A 303 -20.12 9.57 -21.51
CA PRO A 303 -21.53 9.33 -21.76
C PRO A 303 -22.27 10.63 -22.08
N ALA A 304 -23.43 10.53 -22.74
CA ALA A 304 -24.27 11.69 -23.04
C ALA A 304 -24.99 12.25 -21.80
N THR A 305 -25.25 11.40 -20.79
CA THR A 305 -25.81 11.75 -19.48
C THR A 305 -24.75 11.51 -18.42
N ASN A 306 -24.58 12.43 -17.48
CA ASN A 306 -23.62 12.29 -16.38
C ASN A 306 -24.11 11.21 -15.38
N PRO A 307 -23.34 10.16 -15.06
CA PRO A 307 -23.73 9.14 -14.08
C PRO A 307 -23.92 9.63 -12.65
N HIS A 308 -23.52 10.87 -12.32
CA HIS A 308 -23.86 11.52 -11.04
C HIS A 308 -25.29 12.08 -11.00
N GLU A 309 -25.92 12.28 -12.16
CA GLU A 309 -27.27 12.87 -12.31
C GLU A 309 -28.35 11.81 -12.62
N ALA A 310 -27.96 10.54 -12.68
CA ALA A 310 -28.78 9.41 -13.12
C ALA A 310 -29.38 8.62 -11.94
N GLU A 311 -30.51 7.93 -12.15
CA GLU A 311 -31.04 6.96 -11.18
C GLU A 311 -30.30 5.62 -11.28
N THR A 312 -29.90 5.20 -12.49
CA THR A 312 -29.13 3.98 -12.70
C THR A 312 -28.14 4.06 -13.87
N ALA A 313 -27.06 3.28 -13.77
CA ALA A 313 -26.11 3.08 -14.85
C ALA A 313 -25.73 1.59 -14.98
N LEU A 314 -25.51 1.16 -16.22
CA LEU A 314 -25.03 -0.17 -16.55
C LEU A 314 -23.66 -0.07 -17.20
N TYR A 315 -22.69 -0.78 -16.63
CA TYR A 315 -21.32 -0.84 -17.09
C TYR A 315 -20.95 -2.26 -17.52
N ARG A 316 -20.07 -2.40 -18.50
CA ARG A 316 -19.32 -3.63 -18.74
C ARG A 316 -17.88 -3.43 -18.32
N VAL A 317 -17.42 -4.28 -17.39
CA VAL A 317 -16.04 -4.27 -16.90
C VAL A 317 -15.30 -5.45 -17.49
N THR A 318 -14.08 -5.21 -17.97
CA THR A 318 -13.12 -6.25 -18.37
C THR A 318 -11.85 -6.13 -17.53
N LEU A 319 -11.34 -7.25 -17.02
CA LEU A 319 -10.03 -7.37 -16.38
C LEU A 319 -9.12 -8.28 -17.23
N GLN A 320 -7.81 -8.05 -17.23
CA GLN A 320 -6.89 -8.82 -18.08
C GLN A 320 -6.51 -10.18 -17.50
N THR A 321 -6.33 -10.27 -16.17
CA THR A 321 -5.82 -11.47 -15.46
C THR A 321 -6.80 -12.11 -14.49
N ALA A 322 -7.91 -11.43 -14.16
CA ALA A 322 -8.86 -11.85 -13.13
C ALA A 322 -10.32 -11.79 -13.59
N ASP A 323 -11.20 -12.41 -12.82
CA ASP A 323 -12.65 -12.39 -13.05
C ASP A 323 -13.31 -11.20 -12.32
N PRO A 324 -13.94 -10.24 -13.02
CA PRO A 324 -14.52 -9.06 -12.37
C PRO A 324 -15.61 -9.40 -11.35
N SER A 325 -16.34 -10.51 -11.52
CA SER A 325 -17.34 -10.97 -10.55
C SER A 325 -16.75 -11.51 -9.24
N THR A 326 -15.42 -11.58 -9.16
CA THR A 326 -14.64 -11.90 -7.95
C THR A 326 -13.82 -10.73 -7.43
N ARG A 327 -14.04 -9.50 -7.96
CA ARG A 327 -13.32 -8.27 -7.60
C ARG A 327 -14.22 -7.05 -7.36
N PHE A 328 -15.42 -7.02 -7.95
CA PHE A 328 -16.44 -6.03 -7.64
C PHE A 328 -17.50 -6.66 -6.71
N LEU A 329 -17.92 -5.94 -5.68
CA LEU A 329 -18.84 -6.45 -4.66
C LEU A 329 -20.31 -6.31 -5.07
N ASN A 330 -21.17 -7.23 -4.62
CA ASN A 330 -22.60 -6.96 -4.57
C ASN A 330 -22.91 -6.17 -3.29
N THR A 331 -23.68 -5.09 -3.41
CA THR A 331 -24.08 -4.20 -2.29
C THR A 331 -25.52 -3.73 -2.51
N SER A 332 -26.07 -2.95 -1.57
CA SER A 332 -27.41 -2.36 -1.73
C SER A 332 -27.54 -1.47 -2.97
N GLY A 333 -26.44 -0.85 -3.43
CA GLY A 333 -26.39 -0.01 -4.64
C GLY A 333 -25.78 -0.66 -5.89
N GLN A 334 -25.15 -1.84 -5.79
CA GLN A 334 -24.44 -2.48 -6.90
C GLN A 334 -24.78 -3.96 -7.07
N LEU A 335 -25.12 -4.36 -8.30
CA LEU A 335 -25.32 -5.76 -8.71
C LEU A 335 -24.30 -6.14 -9.79
N VAL A 336 -23.53 -7.20 -9.55
CA VAL A 336 -22.46 -7.70 -10.42
C VAL A 336 -22.86 -9.02 -11.06
N LYS A 337 -23.04 -9.00 -12.38
CA LYS A 337 -23.47 -10.12 -13.22
C LYS A 337 -22.31 -10.62 -14.08
N ARG A 338 -21.76 -11.79 -13.76
CA ARG A 338 -20.71 -12.45 -14.55
C ARG A 338 -21.14 -12.69 -16.01
N ILE A 339 -20.26 -12.40 -16.96
CA ILE A 339 -20.42 -12.74 -18.39
C ILE A 339 -19.42 -13.85 -18.77
N SER A 340 -18.16 -13.72 -18.34
CA SER A 340 -17.09 -14.68 -18.60
C SER A 340 -16.08 -14.71 -17.45
N ASP A 341 -14.98 -15.44 -17.63
CA ASP A 341 -13.78 -15.43 -16.78
C ASP A 341 -13.05 -14.08 -16.73
N LYS A 342 -13.37 -13.14 -17.64
CA LYS A 342 -12.74 -11.81 -17.73
C LYS A 342 -13.70 -10.65 -17.82
N GLN A 343 -15.01 -10.88 -17.88
CA GLN A 343 -16.03 -9.84 -18.06
C GLN A 343 -17.22 -9.98 -17.13
N ALA A 344 -17.73 -8.84 -16.65
CA ALA A 344 -19.00 -8.73 -15.97
C ALA A 344 -19.78 -7.50 -16.46
N GLU A 345 -21.11 -7.58 -16.38
CA GLU A 345 -22.02 -6.43 -16.38
C GLU A 345 -22.24 -6.00 -14.93
N ILE A 346 -22.16 -4.70 -14.65
CA ILE A 346 -22.38 -4.13 -13.31
C ILE A 346 -23.46 -3.07 -13.41
N THR A 347 -24.57 -3.29 -12.71
CA THR A 347 -25.64 -2.30 -12.56
C THR A 347 -25.42 -1.54 -11.26
N VAL A 348 -25.40 -0.21 -11.33
CA VAL A 348 -25.30 0.68 -10.17
C VAL A 348 -26.57 1.53 -10.06
N LEU A 349 -27.00 1.80 -8.82
CA LEU A 349 -28.16 2.62 -8.47
C LEU A 349 -27.71 3.88 -7.70
N THR A 350 -28.48 4.95 -7.83
CA THR A 350 -28.43 6.10 -6.91
C THR A 350 -29.20 5.77 -5.64
N VAL A 351 -28.50 5.72 -4.49
CA VAL A 351 -29.07 5.22 -3.22
C VAL A 351 -29.25 6.34 -2.21
N ARG A 352 -30.45 6.37 -1.62
CA ARG A 352 -30.96 7.17 -0.50
C ARG A 352 -31.78 6.24 0.42
N PRO A 353 -32.33 6.67 1.57
CA PRO A 353 -33.21 5.83 2.39
C PRO A 353 -34.44 5.32 1.62
N ASP A 354 -35.11 6.20 0.88
CA ASP A 354 -36.31 5.84 0.10
C ASP A 354 -36.01 5.17 -1.25
N SER A 355 -34.74 5.13 -1.68
CA SER A 355 -34.37 4.48 -2.96
C SER A 355 -34.64 2.99 -2.95
N ALA A 356 -35.03 2.45 -4.11
CA ALA A 356 -34.91 1.03 -4.41
C ALA A 356 -33.44 0.59 -4.31
N THR A 357 -33.23 -0.65 -3.86
CA THR A 357 -31.91 -1.25 -3.61
C THR A 357 -31.90 -2.72 -4.00
N PHE A 358 -30.71 -3.27 -4.24
CA PHE A 358 -30.49 -4.70 -4.26
C PHE A 358 -30.42 -5.27 -2.84
N THR A 359 -30.62 -6.58 -2.70
CA THR A 359 -30.53 -7.26 -1.40
C THR A 359 -29.07 -7.38 -0.94
N ASP A 360 -28.67 -6.55 0.01
CA ASP A 360 -27.45 -6.76 0.79
C ASP A 360 -27.81 -7.47 2.11
N SER A 361 -27.32 -8.69 2.30
CA SER A 361 -27.60 -9.50 3.49
C SER A 361 -26.54 -9.37 4.58
N GLN A 362 -25.62 -8.40 4.48
CA GLN A 362 -24.56 -8.21 5.48
C GLN A 362 -25.13 -7.57 6.76
N ALA A 363 -25.29 -8.37 7.81
CA ALA A 363 -25.69 -7.89 9.12
C ALA A 363 -24.69 -6.84 9.70
N VAL A 364 -25.16 -6.07 10.68
CA VAL A 364 -24.27 -5.27 11.54
C VAL A 364 -23.46 -6.21 12.42
N THR A 365 -22.15 -5.98 12.46
CA THR A 365 -21.18 -6.69 13.30
C THR A 365 -20.71 -5.79 14.45
N ARG A 366 -19.96 -6.36 15.40
CA ARG A 366 -19.30 -5.55 16.44
C ARG A 366 -18.25 -4.60 15.84
N ALA A 367 -17.58 -4.99 14.75
CA ALA A 367 -16.53 -4.18 14.14
C ALA A 367 -17.08 -2.85 13.60
N ASP A 368 -18.28 -2.87 13.02
CA ASP A 368 -18.97 -1.71 12.44
C ASP A 368 -19.27 -0.58 13.44
N LEU A 369 -19.18 -0.87 14.74
CA LEU A 369 -19.32 0.06 15.87
C LEU A 369 -18.05 0.16 16.74
N SER A 370 -16.99 -0.58 16.42
CA SER A 370 -15.77 -0.61 17.24
C SER A 370 -14.80 0.49 16.85
N ASP A 371 -13.96 0.90 17.80
CA ASP A 371 -12.83 1.78 17.54
C ASP A 371 -11.66 1.01 16.89
N SER A 372 -10.72 1.73 16.25
CA SER A 372 -9.51 1.14 15.65
C SER A 372 -8.35 2.13 15.61
N ASN A 373 -7.15 1.63 15.27
CA ASN A 373 -5.93 2.44 15.10
C ASN A 373 -6.10 3.56 14.07
N MET A 374 -7.00 3.41 13.11
CA MET A 374 -7.23 4.42 12.06
C MET A 374 -8.41 5.34 12.38
N LEU A 375 -9.41 4.83 13.11
CA LEU A 375 -10.66 5.57 13.34
C LEU A 375 -10.63 6.40 14.62
N GLN A 376 -9.94 5.95 15.68
CA GLN A 376 -9.74 6.70 16.94
C GLN A 376 -10.99 7.50 17.38
N ALA A 377 -12.17 6.86 17.31
CA ALA A 377 -13.49 7.52 17.38
C ALA A 377 -13.77 8.22 18.71
N HIS A 378 -13.02 7.89 19.76
CA HIS A 378 -13.10 8.49 21.09
C HIS A 378 -11.91 9.41 21.42
N ASP A 379 -11.03 9.72 20.45
CA ASP A 379 -9.98 10.71 20.62
C ASP A 379 -10.60 12.10 20.87
N PRO A 380 -10.07 12.90 21.83
CA PRO A 380 -10.61 14.23 22.14
C PRO A 380 -10.77 15.17 20.93
N ARG A 381 -9.97 15.01 19.87
CA ARG A 381 -10.08 15.78 18.62
C ARG A 381 -11.29 15.39 17.79
N VAL A 382 -11.58 14.09 17.71
CA VAL A 382 -12.77 13.56 17.01
C VAL A 382 -14.03 13.88 17.82
N VAL A 383 -13.97 13.73 19.15
CA VAL A 383 -15.06 14.13 20.06
C VAL A 383 -15.36 15.63 19.92
N ALA A 384 -14.35 16.50 19.90
CA ALA A 384 -14.55 17.95 19.73
C ALA A 384 -15.12 18.36 18.36
N LEU A 385 -15.05 17.50 17.33
CA LEU A 385 -15.81 17.66 16.08
C LEU A 385 -17.25 17.14 16.24
N ALA A 386 -17.45 15.99 16.87
CA ALA A 386 -18.77 15.42 17.13
C ALA A 386 -19.65 16.34 18.00
N GLU A 387 -19.07 17.06 18.96
CA GLU A 387 -19.75 18.07 19.79
C GLU A 387 -20.28 19.29 19.00
N GLN A 388 -19.91 19.44 17.72
CA GLN A 388 -20.41 20.51 16.84
C GLN A 388 -21.67 20.09 16.04
N LEU A 389 -22.06 18.82 16.11
CA LEU A 389 -23.28 18.28 15.48
C LEU A 389 -24.52 18.73 16.28
N SER A 390 -25.61 19.06 15.58
CA SER A 390 -26.88 19.35 16.24
C SER A 390 -27.67 18.06 16.50
N PRO A 391 -28.51 18.01 17.55
CA PRO A 391 -29.46 16.92 17.75
C PRO A 391 -30.24 16.62 16.47
N ALA A 392 -30.41 15.34 16.15
CA ALA A 392 -31.03 14.86 14.92
C ALA A 392 -32.19 13.91 15.24
N ASP A 393 -33.26 13.97 14.45
CA ASP A 393 -34.48 13.17 14.68
C ASP A 393 -34.26 11.66 14.47
N ASN A 394 -33.29 11.28 13.64
CA ASN A 394 -32.90 9.91 13.36
C ASN A 394 -31.41 9.78 12.95
N ALA A 395 -30.93 8.54 12.82
CA ALA A 395 -29.55 8.25 12.46
C ALA A 395 -29.17 8.71 11.04
N TRP A 396 -30.12 8.76 10.10
CA TRP A 396 -29.86 9.26 8.74
C TRP A 396 -29.57 10.77 8.73
N THR A 397 -30.41 11.55 9.40
CA THR A 397 -30.22 13.00 9.58
C THR A 397 -28.90 13.30 10.30
N MET A 398 -28.49 12.46 11.27
CA MET A 398 -27.17 12.58 11.90
C MET A 398 -26.03 12.26 10.91
N ALA A 399 -26.14 11.17 10.14
CA ALA A 399 -25.13 10.80 9.14
C ALA A 399 -24.95 11.89 8.06
N CYS A 400 -26.04 12.52 7.60
CA CYS A 400 -25.99 13.66 6.67
C CYS A 400 -25.41 14.94 7.31
N GLN A 401 -25.59 15.16 8.62
CA GLN A 401 -24.89 16.23 9.34
C GLN A 401 -23.38 15.96 9.42
N ILE A 402 -22.98 14.70 9.66
CA ILE A 402 -21.57 14.28 9.68
C ILE A 402 -20.93 14.44 8.31
N GLU A 403 -21.57 13.95 7.25
CA GLU A 403 -21.12 14.08 5.85
C GLU A 403 -20.79 15.54 5.50
N ARG A 404 -21.76 16.43 5.76
CA ARG A 404 -21.63 17.85 5.48
C ARG A 404 -20.62 18.55 6.40
N LEU A 405 -20.53 18.18 7.68
CA LEU A 405 -19.51 18.72 8.60
C LEU A 405 -18.10 18.36 8.13
N VAL A 406 -17.86 17.13 7.65
CA VAL A 406 -16.56 16.73 7.11
C VAL A 406 -16.25 17.51 5.83
N HIS A 407 -17.20 17.62 4.90
CA HIS A 407 -17.07 18.40 3.67
C HIS A 407 -16.77 19.89 3.91
N GLU A 408 -17.49 20.52 4.84
CA GLU A 408 -17.33 21.93 5.21
C GLU A 408 -16.00 22.22 5.95
N ARG A 409 -15.29 21.18 6.41
CA ARG A 409 -14.05 21.32 7.20
C ARG A 409 -12.79 20.85 6.48
N VAL A 410 -12.81 19.68 5.84
CA VAL A 410 -11.65 19.08 5.15
C VAL A 410 -11.45 19.74 3.78
N THR A 411 -11.11 21.03 3.82
CA THR A 411 -11.21 21.96 2.69
C THR A 411 -9.92 22.09 1.87
N GLN A 412 -8.76 21.80 2.47
CA GLN A 412 -7.49 21.76 1.74
C GLN A 412 -7.20 20.35 1.25
N LYS A 413 -7.15 20.21 -0.08
CA LYS A 413 -6.89 18.93 -0.76
C LYS A 413 -5.39 18.68 -0.84
N ASP A 414 -4.88 17.95 0.15
CA ASP A 414 -3.50 17.49 0.21
C ASP A 414 -3.38 16.05 -0.30
N PHE A 415 -2.60 15.84 -1.36
CA PHE A 415 -2.27 14.51 -1.87
C PHE A 415 -0.84 14.07 -1.50
N SER A 416 -0.13 14.82 -0.65
CA SER A 416 1.15 14.36 -0.11
C SER A 416 0.97 13.27 0.96
N THR A 417 -0.18 13.25 1.64
CA THR A 417 -0.59 12.20 2.58
C THR A 417 -1.23 11.00 1.89
N ALA A 418 -0.82 9.80 2.33
CA ALA A 418 -1.25 8.52 1.76
C ALA A 418 -2.34 7.82 2.58
N PHE A 419 -2.29 7.94 3.92
CA PHE A 419 -3.29 7.39 4.83
C PHE A 419 -3.13 8.00 6.24
N ALA A 420 -4.03 8.90 6.65
CA ALA A 420 -4.05 9.46 8.00
C ALA A 420 -5.17 8.87 8.89
N SER A 421 -4.96 8.88 10.20
CA SER A 421 -6.00 8.55 11.19
C SER A 421 -7.02 9.67 11.35
N ALA A 422 -8.25 9.35 11.76
CA ALA A 422 -9.30 10.36 11.96
C ALA A 422 -8.90 11.45 12.96
N ALA A 423 -8.01 11.12 13.91
CA ALA A 423 -7.49 12.05 14.90
C ALA A 423 -6.35 12.95 14.35
N GLU A 424 -5.58 12.52 13.36
CA GLU A 424 -4.72 13.40 12.55
C GLU A 424 -5.57 14.32 11.67
N VAL A 425 -6.55 13.76 10.94
CA VAL A 425 -7.48 14.54 10.09
C VAL A 425 -8.24 15.57 10.92
N ALA A 426 -8.76 15.22 12.10
CA ALA A 426 -9.45 16.15 12.99
C ALA A 426 -8.56 17.27 13.54
N ALA A 427 -7.24 17.08 13.60
CA ALA A 427 -6.29 18.11 14.02
C ALA A 427 -5.92 19.08 12.88
N GLN A 428 -5.96 18.62 11.62
CA GLN A 428 -5.38 19.33 10.47
C GLN A 428 -6.44 19.86 9.50
N LEU A 429 -7.56 19.15 9.35
CA LEU A 429 -8.67 19.44 8.44
C LEU A 429 -8.23 19.56 6.97
N THR A 430 -7.34 18.65 6.57
CA THR A 430 -6.74 18.54 5.22
C THR A 430 -6.73 17.08 4.76
N GLY A 431 -6.86 16.83 3.45
CA GLY A 431 -6.73 15.48 2.85
C GLY A 431 -7.60 15.26 1.62
N ASP A 432 -7.79 14.01 1.21
CA ASP A 432 -8.63 13.62 0.07
C ASP A 432 -9.80 12.68 0.46
N CYS A 433 -10.30 11.89 -0.48
CA CYS A 433 -11.36 10.90 -0.26
C CYS A 433 -11.04 9.95 0.90
N THR A 434 -9.76 9.59 1.07
CA THR A 434 -9.30 8.76 2.18
C THR A 434 -9.57 9.42 3.53
N GLU A 435 -9.09 10.64 3.73
CA GLU A 435 -9.26 11.36 5.00
C GLU A 435 -10.73 11.72 5.28
N HIS A 436 -11.52 12.02 4.24
CA HIS A 436 -12.97 12.19 4.37
C HIS A 436 -13.63 10.91 4.89
N ALA A 437 -13.37 9.76 4.24
CA ALA A 437 -14.02 8.49 4.58
C ALA A 437 -13.60 7.93 5.95
N VAL A 438 -12.34 8.14 6.35
CA VAL A 438 -11.84 7.81 7.69
C VAL A 438 -12.56 8.66 8.76
N LEU A 439 -12.66 9.97 8.57
CA LEU A 439 -13.27 10.86 9.56
C LEU A 439 -14.79 10.69 9.65
N VAL A 440 -15.50 10.47 8.54
CA VAL A 440 -16.94 10.16 8.56
C VAL A 440 -17.21 8.86 9.32
N ALA A 441 -16.45 7.78 9.05
CA ALA A 441 -16.61 6.51 9.75
C ALA A 441 -16.39 6.67 11.27
N ALA A 442 -15.38 7.44 11.67
CA ALA A 442 -15.09 7.73 13.08
C ALA A 442 -16.23 8.52 13.77
N LEU A 443 -16.71 9.58 13.13
CA LEU A 443 -17.81 10.41 13.66
C LEU A 443 -19.13 9.65 13.72
N CYS A 444 -19.43 8.80 12.73
CA CYS A 444 -20.61 7.94 12.77
C CYS A 444 -20.55 6.95 13.93
N ARG A 445 -19.42 6.26 14.14
CA ARG A 445 -19.25 5.32 15.27
C ARG A 445 -19.28 6.04 16.62
N ASN A 446 -18.73 7.25 16.72
CA ASN A 446 -18.85 8.11 17.90
C ASN A 446 -20.33 8.41 18.26
N GLN A 447 -21.17 8.67 17.25
CA GLN A 447 -22.63 8.85 17.39
C GLN A 447 -23.42 7.52 17.47
N GLY A 448 -22.75 6.37 17.61
CA GLY A 448 -23.39 5.05 17.71
C GLY A 448 -24.02 4.52 16.41
N ILE A 449 -23.71 5.12 15.27
CA ILE A 449 -24.18 4.69 13.94
C ILE A 449 -23.18 3.66 13.40
N PRO A 450 -23.61 2.42 13.06
CA PRO A 450 -22.72 1.45 12.45
C PRO A 450 -22.26 1.94 11.09
N ALA A 451 -20.94 2.00 10.88
CA ALA A 451 -20.36 2.61 9.69
C ALA A 451 -19.15 1.83 9.18
N ARG A 452 -19.01 1.77 7.85
CA ARG A 452 -17.87 1.15 7.14
C ARG A 452 -17.29 2.13 6.13
N VAL A 453 -16.11 1.78 5.64
CA VAL A 453 -15.50 2.36 4.45
C VAL A 453 -15.85 1.49 3.24
N LEU A 454 -16.20 2.14 2.14
CA LEU A 454 -16.28 1.55 0.81
C LEU A 454 -15.09 2.03 -0.03
N ILE A 455 -14.52 1.10 -0.78
CA ILE A 455 -13.36 1.30 -1.66
C ILE A 455 -13.80 0.93 -3.06
N GLY A 456 -13.50 1.74 -4.05
CA GLY A 456 -14.03 1.52 -5.39
C GLY A 456 -13.49 2.47 -6.44
N LEU A 457 -14.28 2.69 -7.49
CA LEU A 457 -14.04 3.64 -8.55
C LEU A 457 -15.22 4.62 -8.67
N VAL A 458 -14.98 5.89 -8.96
CA VAL A 458 -16.01 6.91 -9.24
C VAL A 458 -15.75 7.55 -10.60
N TYR A 459 -16.82 7.81 -11.36
CA TYR A 459 -16.73 8.55 -12.62
C TYR A 459 -16.31 10.01 -12.39
N VAL A 460 -15.28 10.46 -13.10
CA VAL A 460 -14.73 11.82 -13.02
C VAL A 460 -14.93 12.51 -14.37
N PRO A 461 -15.94 13.40 -14.51
CA PRO A 461 -16.32 13.96 -15.81
C PRO A 461 -15.22 14.72 -16.55
N ARG A 462 -14.35 15.46 -15.83
CA ARG A 462 -13.25 16.24 -16.42
C ARG A 462 -12.16 15.39 -17.07
N ASP A 463 -11.97 14.15 -16.59
CA ASP A 463 -10.90 13.25 -17.01
C ASP A 463 -11.43 12.14 -17.94
N ALA A 464 -12.73 12.17 -18.25
CA ALA A 464 -13.48 11.18 -19.04
C ALA A 464 -13.12 9.74 -18.63
N GLY A 465 -13.17 9.45 -17.33
CA GLY A 465 -12.65 8.20 -16.76
C GLY A 465 -13.17 7.92 -15.36
N PHE A 466 -12.80 6.75 -14.85
CA PHE A 466 -13.07 6.30 -13.49
C PHE A 466 -11.78 6.32 -12.68
N GLY A 467 -11.75 7.10 -11.59
CA GLY A 467 -10.64 7.11 -10.63
C GLY A 467 -10.99 6.31 -9.38
N PHE A 468 -10.01 5.72 -8.70
CA PHE A 468 -10.25 5.11 -7.38
C PHE A 468 -10.73 6.14 -6.37
N HIS A 469 -11.67 5.72 -5.53
CA HIS A 469 -12.34 6.56 -4.55
C HIS A 469 -12.56 5.78 -3.26
N MET A 470 -12.61 6.51 -2.16
CA MET A 470 -12.90 6.00 -0.82
C MET A 470 -14.03 6.81 -0.21
N TRP A 471 -15.08 6.13 0.22
CA TRP A 471 -16.29 6.73 0.79
C TRP A 471 -16.88 5.81 1.86
N ASN A 472 -18.13 5.97 2.26
CA ASN A 472 -18.72 5.25 3.38
C ASN A 472 -19.99 4.47 3.03
N GLU A 473 -20.37 3.59 3.95
CA GLU A 473 -21.75 3.18 4.15
C GLU A 473 -22.11 3.22 5.63
N VAL A 474 -23.38 3.54 5.92
CA VAL A 474 -23.95 3.56 7.28
C VAL A 474 -25.16 2.63 7.35
N TYR A 475 -25.37 1.97 8.49
CA TYR A 475 -26.55 1.15 8.71
C TYR A 475 -27.65 1.97 9.38
N VAL A 476 -28.75 2.20 8.65
CA VAL A 476 -29.93 2.94 9.12
C VAL A 476 -31.18 2.24 8.59
N GLU A 477 -32.25 2.17 9.38
CA GLU A 477 -33.55 1.60 8.95
C GLU A 477 -33.43 0.19 8.33
N ASP A 478 -32.62 -0.65 8.97
CA ASP A 478 -32.29 -2.02 8.59
C ASP A 478 -31.68 -2.22 7.19
N ARG A 479 -30.99 -1.20 6.67
CA ARG A 479 -30.28 -1.21 5.38
C ARG A 479 -28.92 -0.51 5.46
N TRP A 480 -27.94 -1.02 4.71
CA TRP A 480 -26.70 -0.29 4.44
C TRP A 480 -26.94 0.75 3.35
N ILE A 481 -26.70 2.02 3.67
CA ILE A 481 -26.86 3.16 2.77
C ILE A 481 -25.48 3.78 2.52
N PRO A 482 -24.99 3.81 1.27
CA PRO A 482 -23.71 4.42 0.93
C PRO A 482 -23.78 5.97 1.01
N LEU A 483 -22.65 6.61 1.30
CA LEU A 483 -22.58 8.01 1.73
C LEU A 483 -21.19 8.62 1.38
N ASP A 484 -21.11 9.86 0.90
CA ASP A 484 -19.85 10.44 0.37
C ASP A 484 -19.67 11.93 0.71
N ALA A 485 -18.84 12.20 1.72
CA ALA A 485 -18.50 13.55 2.15
C ALA A 485 -17.61 14.33 1.17
N THR A 486 -17.06 13.73 0.11
CA THR A 486 -16.39 14.51 -0.95
C THR A 486 -17.40 15.23 -1.85
N LEU A 487 -18.66 14.76 -1.87
CA LEU A 487 -19.78 15.36 -2.60
C LEU A 487 -20.78 16.08 -1.69
N ALA A 488 -21.03 15.55 -0.49
CA ALA A 488 -22.00 16.04 0.51
C ALA A 488 -23.45 16.18 -0.02
N GLN A 489 -23.93 15.13 -0.71
CA GLN A 489 -25.24 15.09 -1.35
C GLN A 489 -26.21 14.09 -0.70
N GLY A 490 -25.93 13.69 0.54
CA GLY A 490 -26.74 12.79 1.35
C GLY A 490 -26.87 11.41 0.73
N GLY A 491 -25.77 10.78 0.34
CA GLY A 491 -25.77 9.45 -0.32
C GLY A 491 -24.88 9.40 -1.56
N THR A 492 -24.93 8.29 -2.32
CA THR A 492 -24.13 8.12 -3.55
C THR A 492 -24.97 7.98 -4.82
N HIS A 493 -24.32 8.16 -5.97
CA HIS A 493 -24.94 8.14 -7.30
C HIS A 493 -24.52 6.92 -8.13
N ALA A 494 -25.22 6.66 -9.24
CA ALA A 494 -24.91 5.61 -10.22
C ALA A 494 -23.48 5.66 -10.81
N ALA A 495 -22.71 6.71 -10.52
CA ALA A 495 -21.27 6.85 -10.79
C ALA A 495 -20.33 5.96 -9.93
N HIS A 496 -20.80 5.28 -8.88
CA HIS A 496 -19.95 4.62 -7.87
C HIS A 496 -19.85 3.10 -8.06
N LEU A 497 -18.67 2.59 -8.42
CA LEU A 497 -18.39 1.16 -8.60
C LEU A 497 -17.64 0.58 -7.39
N VAL A 498 -18.22 -0.38 -6.65
CA VAL A 498 -17.64 -0.93 -5.42
C VAL A 498 -16.66 -2.09 -5.70
N LEU A 499 -15.45 -2.00 -5.14
CA LEU A 499 -14.41 -3.04 -5.15
C LEU A 499 -14.20 -3.71 -3.78
N GLY A 500 -14.28 -2.93 -2.71
CA GLY A 500 -13.95 -3.34 -1.36
C GLY A 500 -14.84 -2.68 -0.31
N ARG A 501 -14.89 -3.30 0.87
CA ARG A 501 -15.64 -2.86 2.05
C ARG A 501 -14.80 -3.24 3.27
N SER A 502 -14.58 -2.31 4.19
CA SER A 502 -13.76 -2.53 5.39
C SER A 502 -14.29 -1.75 6.60
N GLY A 503 -14.09 -2.27 7.80
CA GLY A 503 -14.31 -1.56 9.06
C GLY A 503 -13.07 -0.79 9.55
N LEU A 504 -11.98 -0.77 8.77
CA LEU A 504 -10.62 -0.31 9.10
C LEU A 504 -10.04 -0.97 10.36
N GLU A 505 -10.18 -2.28 10.46
CA GLU A 505 -9.66 -3.09 11.56
C GLU A 505 -8.19 -3.49 11.39
N SER A 506 -7.59 -3.33 10.19
CA SER A 506 -6.18 -3.67 10.00
C SER A 506 -5.25 -2.66 10.70
N THR A 507 -4.13 -3.15 11.23
CA THR A 507 -3.27 -2.39 12.17
C THR A 507 -2.78 -1.04 11.64
N THR A 508 -2.67 -0.88 10.32
CA THR A 508 -2.27 0.36 9.62
C THR A 508 -3.33 0.88 8.63
N GLY A 509 -4.46 0.20 8.46
CA GLY A 509 -5.44 0.45 7.39
C GLY A 509 -4.99 0.03 5.98
N LEU A 510 -3.69 -0.17 5.76
CA LEU A 510 -3.11 -0.36 4.42
C LEU A 510 -3.42 -1.76 3.83
N ALA A 511 -3.74 -2.74 4.67
CA ALA A 511 -4.19 -4.05 4.22
C ALA A 511 -5.63 -4.01 3.67
N ASP A 512 -6.45 -3.04 4.12
CA ASP A 512 -7.83 -2.87 3.65
C ASP A 512 -7.89 -2.33 2.21
N LEU A 513 -6.84 -1.64 1.76
CA LEU A 513 -6.70 -1.10 0.40
C LEU A 513 -6.28 -2.14 -0.66
N LEU A 514 -5.86 -3.34 -0.25
CA LEU A 514 -5.31 -4.36 -1.15
C LEU A 514 -6.20 -4.74 -2.37
N PRO A 515 -7.55 -4.74 -2.30
CA PRO A 515 -8.41 -4.98 -3.47
C PRO A 515 -8.18 -4.03 -4.65
N ILE A 516 -7.60 -2.84 -4.43
CA ILE A 516 -7.22 -1.88 -5.49
C ILE A 516 -6.15 -2.47 -6.43
N VAL A 517 -5.17 -3.18 -5.88
CA VAL A 517 -3.96 -3.64 -6.59
C VAL A 517 -4.32 -4.63 -7.70
N ASP A 518 -5.33 -5.46 -7.47
CA ASP A 518 -5.84 -6.45 -8.43
C ASP A 518 -6.65 -5.82 -9.60
N VAL A 519 -6.90 -4.51 -9.57
CA VAL A 519 -7.76 -3.79 -10.52
C VAL A 519 -6.99 -2.67 -11.25
N LEU A 520 -5.96 -2.10 -10.61
CA LEU A 520 -5.06 -1.10 -11.19
C LEU A 520 -4.45 -1.56 -12.52
N GLY A 521 -4.37 -0.65 -13.50
CA GLY A 521 -3.60 -0.85 -14.75
C GLY A 521 -4.14 -1.89 -15.73
N GLN A 522 -5.07 -2.75 -15.29
CA GLN A 522 -5.62 -3.86 -16.09
C GLN A 522 -7.14 -3.80 -16.32
N THR A 523 -7.80 -2.74 -15.86
CA THR A 523 -9.25 -2.55 -16.01
C THR A 523 -9.60 -1.80 -17.28
N LYS A 524 -10.65 -2.26 -17.97
CA LYS A 524 -11.39 -1.49 -18.98
C LYS A 524 -12.85 -1.40 -18.58
N ILE A 525 -13.44 -0.21 -18.65
CA ILE A 525 -14.87 0.04 -18.44
C ILE A 525 -15.50 0.51 -19.76
N GLU A 526 -16.68 -0.03 -20.06
CA GLU A 526 -17.57 0.46 -21.12
C GLU A 526 -18.90 0.86 -20.47
N ILE A 527 -19.35 2.11 -20.67
CA ILE A 527 -20.67 2.55 -20.20
C ILE A 527 -21.70 2.10 -21.24
N LEU A 528 -22.63 1.22 -20.84
CA LEU A 528 -23.65 0.66 -21.73
C LEU A 528 -24.95 1.47 -21.74
N SER A 529 -25.36 1.97 -20.57
CA SER A 529 -26.49 2.89 -20.43
C SER A 529 -26.38 3.71 -19.15
N VAL A 530 -26.96 4.91 -19.19
CA VAL A 530 -27.16 5.82 -18.07
C VAL A 530 -28.60 6.33 -18.17
N GLN A 531 -29.39 6.23 -17.10
CA GLN A 531 -30.82 6.52 -17.07
C GLN A 531 -31.18 7.32 -15.82
#